data_AF-A0A7W1Z3P7-F1
#
_entry.id   AF-A0A7W1Z3P7-F1
#
_cell.length_a   1.000
_cell.length_b   1.000
_cell.length_c   1.000
_cell.angle_alpha   90.00
_cell.angle_beta   90.00
_cell.angle_gamma   90.00
#
_symmetry.space_group_name_H-M   'P 1'
#
loop_
_entity.id
_entity.type
_entity.pdbx_description
1 polymer ?
#
loop_
_entity_poly.entity_id
_entity_poly.type
_entity_poly.pdbx_seq_one_letter_code
_entity_poly.pdbx_strand_id
1 'polypeptide(L)'
;MEIDAYTIAIIGGGFTIIGALIGTLSAYWLSTHLEKFKERRTACTKLRTAFAPALAMIYLARHHGTHDRPDDVVFIRSELLRQAAAVEEFRVFVTESDRGEYQATWENYRKHASQDVYDRTGDEWARQAEEGREVPSGKIIEEKIHALLRFTET
;
A
#
# COMPACT_ATOMS: atom_id res chain seq x y z
N MET A 1 -11.93 57.03 34.09
CA MET A 1 -11.04 55.87 34.28
C MET A 1 -10.12 55.85 33.07
N GLU A 2 -8.99 56.52 33.17
CA GLU A 2 -8.03 56.62 32.05
C GLU A 2 -7.27 55.31 31.96
N ILE A 3 -7.41 54.63 30.81
CA ILE A 3 -6.62 53.44 30.52
C ILE A 3 -5.23 53.94 30.12
N ASP A 4 -4.28 53.83 31.04
CA ASP A 4 -2.89 54.22 30.86
C ASP A 4 -2.23 53.40 29.71
N ALA A 5 -1.36 54.06 28.94
CA ALA A 5 -0.63 53.46 27.83
C ALA A 5 0.17 52.21 28.24
N TYR A 6 0.58 52.15 29.51
CA TYR A 6 1.23 50.97 30.10
C TYR A 6 0.29 49.76 30.19
N THR A 7 -1.01 49.98 30.45
CA THR A 7 -2.03 48.92 30.47
C THR A 7 -2.29 48.37 29.07
N ILE A 8 -2.34 49.24 28.05
CA ILE A 8 -2.48 48.82 26.65
C ILE A 8 -1.22 48.07 26.17
N ALA A 9 -0.03 48.51 26.58
CA ALA A 9 1.24 47.85 26.24
C ALA A 9 1.37 46.45 26.86
N ILE A 10 0.92 46.26 28.10
CA ILE A 10 0.92 44.93 28.76
C ILE A 10 -0.11 44.00 28.11
N ILE A 11 -1.28 44.50 27.74
CA ILE A 11 -2.30 43.71 27.05
C ILE A 11 -1.81 43.34 25.65
N GLY A 12 -1.30 44.29 24.85
CA GLY A 12 -0.79 44.03 23.51
C GLY A 12 0.47 43.14 23.48
N GLY A 13 1.42 43.38 24.39
CA GLY A 13 2.65 42.60 24.53
C GLY A 13 2.42 41.18 25.09
N GLY A 14 1.52 41.05 26.07
CA GLY A 14 1.15 39.74 26.63
C GLY A 14 0.39 38.86 25.63
N PHE A 15 -0.57 39.44 24.91
CA PHE A 15 -1.33 38.69 23.89
C PHE A 15 -0.48 38.27 22.68
N THR A 16 0.51 39.07 22.30
CA THR A 16 1.44 38.69 21.21
C THR A 16 2.35 37.53 21.61
N ILE A 17 2.86 37.50 22.85
CA ILE A 17 3.65 36.37 23.36
C ILE A 17 2.80 35.10 23.47
N ILE A 18 1.60 35.20 24.04
CA ILE A 18 0.68 34.05 24.16
C ILE A 18 0.27 33.55 22.77
N GLY A 19 -0.05 34.46 21.85
CA GLY A 19 -0.40 34.12 20.46
C GLY A 19 0.77 33.44 19.72
N ALA A 20 2.00 33.92 19.91
CA ALA A 20 3.18 33.30 19.33
C ALA A 20 3.44 31.89 19.89
N LEU A 21 3.23 31.67 21.19
CA LEU A 21 3.38 30.36 21.83
C LEU A 21 2.33 29.36 21.34
N ILE A 22 1.05 29.77 21.30
CA ILE A 22 -0.03 28.94 20.76
C ILE A 22 0.22 28.64 19.27
N GLY A 23 0.59 29.65 18.48
CA GLY A 23 0.91 29.48 17.07
C GLY A 23 2.06 28.49 16.84
N THR A 24 3.11 28.56 17.66
CA THR A 24 4.25 27.63 17.59
C THR A 24 3.84 26.20 17.96
N LEU A 25 3.05 26.03 19.03
CA LEU A 25 2.52 24.73 19.44
C LEU A 25 1.60 24.13 18.36
N SER A 26 0.69 24.92 17.81
CA SER A 26 -0.21 24.48 16.73
C SER A 26 0.57 24.13 15.47
N ALA A 27 1.58 24.91 15.09
CA ALA A 27 2.44 24.63 13.95
C ALA A 27 3.25 23.33 14.16
N TYR A 28 3.76 23.09 15.37
CA TYR A 28 4.47 21.87 15.71
C TYR A 28 3.56 20.63 15.65
N TRP A 29 2.36 20.70 16.23
CA TRP A 29 1.35 19.64 16.12
C TRP A 29 0.95 19.38 14.67
N LEU A 30 0.74 20.43 13.88
CA LEU A 30 0.40 20.30 12.47
C LEU A 30 1.57 19.69 11.67
N SER A 31 2.80 20.13 11.90
CA SER A 31 4.00 19.63 11.20
C SER A 31 4.19 18.15 11.43
N THR A 32 4.15 17.72 12.69
CA THR A 32 4.29 16.29 13.06
C THR A 32 3.15 15.45 12.49
N HIS A 33 1.93 15.99 12.42
CA HIS A 33 0.79 15.29 11.80
C HIS A 33 0.92 15.20 10.28
N LEU A 34 1.46 16.23 9.62
CA LEU A 34 1.71 16.26 8.19
C LEU A 34 2.84 15.32 7.79
N GLU A 35 3.90 15.21 8.59
CA GLU A 35 5.00 14.27 8.38
C GLU A 35 4.50 12.82 8.40
N LYS A 36 3.76 12.44 9.45
CA LYS A 36 3.14 11.10 9.55
C LYS A 36 2.22 10.79 8.38
N PHE A 37 1.43 11.79 7.93
CA PHE A 37 0.55 11.62 6.77
C PHE A 37 1.35 11.42 5.47
N LYS A 38 2.43 12.17 5.26
CA LYS A 38 3.32 12.03 4.10
C LYS A 38 4.04 10.68 4.10
N GLU A 39 4.53 10.23 5.25
CA GLU A 39 5.17 8.92 5.40
C GLU A 39 4.21 7.79 5.06
N ARG A 40 2.98 7.82 5.63
CA ARG A 40 1.93 6.86 5.30
C ARG A 40 1.61 6.85 3.81
N ARG A 41 1.41 8.03 3.21
CA ARG A 41 1.10 8.14 1.77
C ARG A 41 2.24 7.58 0.91
N THR A 42 3.48 7.83 1.29
CA THR A 42 4.67 7.31 0.60
C THR A 42 4.72 5.79 0.68
N ALA A 43 4.49 5.22 1.86
CA ALA A 43 4.42 3.77 2.06
C ALA A 43 3.26 3.13 1.27
N CYS A 44 2.07 3.76 1.24
CA CYS A 44 0.95 3.33 0.38
C CYS A 44 1.34 3.30 -1.10
N THR A 45 2.00 4.36 -1.58
CA THR A 45 2.47 4.43 -2.97
C THR A 45 3.50 3.34 -3.23
N LYS A 46 4.49 3.15 -2.36
CA LYS A 46 5.50 2.10 -2.50
C LYS A 46 4.86 0.71 -2.59
N LEU A 47 3.92 0.39 -1.70
CA LEU A 47 3.18 -0.87 -1.73
C LEU A 47 2.47 -1.05 -3.08
N ARG A 48 1.67 -0.06 -3.52
CA ARG A 48 0.97 -0.12 -4.82
C ARG A 48 1.96 -0.29 -5.99
N THR A 49 3.08 0.43 -6.00
CA THR A 49 4.09 0.31 -7.06
C THR A 49 4.85 -1.02 -7.06
N ALA A 50 4.95 -1.70 -5.91
CA ALA A 50 5.56 -3.03 -5.84
C ALA A 50 4.66 -4.11 -6.45
N PHE A 51 3.33 -3.94 -6.39
CA PHE A 51 2.36 -4.87 -6.97
C PHE A 51 1.91 -4.51 -8.40
N ALA A 52 2.12 -3.28 -8.85
CA ALA A 52 1.74 -2.84 -10.19
C ALA A 52 2.31 -3.71 -11.34
N PRO A 53 3.59 -4.15 -11.31
CA PRO A 53 4.13 -5.03 -12.35
C PRO A 53 3.42 -6.39 -12.40
N ALA A 54 3.07 -6.96 -11.25
CA ALA A 54 2.34 -8.24 -11.19
C ALA A 54 0.93 -8.11 -11.77
N LEU A 55 0.20 -7.03 -11.46
CA LEU A 55 -1.11 -6.75 -12.07
C LEU A 55 -1.00 -6.52 -13.59
N ALA A 56 0.03 -5.81 -14.03
CA ALA A 56 0.28 -5.58 -15.46
C ALA A 56 0.55 -6.89 -16.21
N MET A 57 1.32 -7.81 -15.63
CA MET A 57 1.55 -9.13 -16.23
C MET A 57 0.29 -9.97 -16.29
N ILE A 58 -0.52 -9.99 -15.22
CA ILE A 58 -1.81 -10.71 -15.21
C ILE A 58 -2.74 -10.16 -16.31
N TYR A 59 -2.79 -8.83 -16.45
CA TYR A 59 -3.55 -8.18 -17.52
C TYR A 59 -3.02 -8.57 -18.91
N LEU A 60 -1.69 -8.54 -19.10
CA LEU A 60 -1.05 -8.91 -20.36
C LEU A 60 -1.34 -10.37 -20.74
N ALA A 61 -1.22 -11.30 -19.78
CA ALA A 61 -1.49 -12.73 -19.98
C ALA A 61 -2.96 -13.03 -20.32
N ARG A 62 -3.90 -12.18 -19.86
CA ARG A 62 -5.34 -12.26 -20.17
C ARG A 62 -5.65 -11.73 -21.58
N HIS A 63 -4.91 -10.72 -22.06
CA HIS A 63 -5.22 -10.00 -23.30
C HIS A 63 -4.30 -10.33 -24.49
N HIS A 64 -3.19 -11.06 -24.29
CA HIS A 64 -2.35 -11.57 -25.38
C HIS A 64 -2.88 -12.89 -25.97
N GLY A 65 -2.81 -13.01 -27.30
CA GLY A 65 -3.06 -14.25 -28.02
C GLY A 65 -2.04 -15.35 -27.68
N THR A 66 -2.44 -16.61 -27.87
CA THR A 66 -1.76 -17.84 -27.41
C THR A 66 -0.30 -18.05 -27.87
N HIS A 67 0.27 -17.18 -28.71
CA HIS A 67 1.61 -17.36 -29.28
C HIS A 67 2.78 -16.77 -28.47
N ASP A 68 2.52 -15.87 -27.52
CA ASP A 68 3.57 -15.23 -26.70
C ASP A 68 3.03 -14.92 -25.29
N ARG A 69 2.51 -15.93 -24.58
CA ARG A 69 2.17 -15.73 -23.16
C ARG A 69 3.47 -15.60 -22.37
N PRO A 70 3.76 -14.45 -21.76
CA PRO A 70 4.90 -14.34 -20.86
C PRO A 70 4.69 -15.30 -19.68
N ASP A 71 5.77 -15.88 -19.18
CA ASP A 71 5.77 -16.69 -17.95
C ASP A 71 5.50 -15.76 -16.75
N ASP A 72 4.22 -15.49 -16.53
CA ASP A 72 3.69 -14.63 -15.48
C ASP A 72 4.07 -15.14 -14.09
N VAL A 73 4.30 -16.45 -13.94
CA VAL A 73 4.73 -17.13 -12.72
C VAL A 73 6.15 -16.77 -12.34
N VAL A 74 7.08 -16.99 -13.28
CA VAL A 74 8.49 -16.74 -13.06
C VAL A 74 8.67 -15.25 -12.76
N PHE A 75 7.92 -14.40 -13.45
CA PHE A 75 7.90 -12.97 -13.18
C PHE A 75 7.36 -12.64 -11.78
N ILE A 76 6.15 -13.09 -11.42
CA ILE A 76 5.53 -12.81 -10.11
C ILE A 76 6.42 -13.33 -8.97
N ARG A 77 7.01 -14.52 -9.13
CA ARG A 77 7.94 -15.11 -8.17
C ARG A 77 9.21 -14.28 -8.03
N SER A 78 9.74 -13.75 -9.13
CA SER A 78 10.93 -12.89 -9.11
C SER A 78 10.69 -11.57 -8.37
N GLU A 79 9.46 -11.05 -8.39
CA GLU A 79 9.09 -9.81 -7.71
C GLU A 79 8.77 -9.99 -6.21
N LEU A 80 8.70 -11.23 -5.71
CA LEU A 80 8.31 -11.53 -4.32
C LEU A 80 9.17 -10.81 -3.27
N LEU A 81 10.48 -10.68 -3.51
CA LEU A 81 11.38 -10.00 -2.57
C LEU A 81 11.08 -8.50 -2.49
N ARG A 82 10.81 -7.87 -3.64
CA ARG A 82 10.45 -6.45 -3.71
C ARG A 82 9.09 -6.20 -3.05
N GLN A 83 8.12 -7.08 -3.28
CA GLN A 83 6.80 -7.03 -2.66
C GLN A 83 6.89 -7.23 -1.15
N ALA A 84 7.69 -8.19 -0.67
CA ALA A 84 7.91 -8.44 0.74
C ALA A 84 8.50 -7.21 1.46
N ALA A 85 9.49 -6.55 0.85
CA ALA A 85 10.06 -5.33 1.39
C ALA A 85 9.03 -4.22 1.55
N ALA A 86 8.18 -4.01 0.52
CA ALA A 86 7.12 -3.01 0.57
C ALA A 86 6.02 -3.35 1.60
N VAL A 87 5.70 -4.64 1.77
CA VAL A 87 4.75 -5.13 2.79
C VAL A 87 5.24 -4.86 4.20
N GLU A 88 6.50 -5.18 4.50
CA GLU A 88 7.07 -4.91 5.83
C GLU A 88 7.22 -3.41 6.10
N GLU A 89 7.57 -2.59 5.08
CA GLU A 89 7.60 -1.14 5.22
C GLU A 89 6.21 -0.56 5.51
N PHE A 90 5.16 -1.08 4.85
CA PHE A 90 3.79 -0.62 5.06
C PHE A 90 3.18 -1.09 6.39
N ARG A 91 3.61 -2.24 6.92
CA ARG A 91 3.06 -2.87 8.12
C ARG A 91 3.01 -1.95 9.34
N VAL A 92 3.96 -1.03 9.47
CA VAL A 92 4.02 -0.06 10.59
C VAL A 92 2.79 0.87 10.59
N PHE A 93 2.20 1.12 9.43
CA PHE A 93 1.05 2.01 9.25
C PHE A 93 -0.31 1.28 9.33
N VAL A 94 -0.30 -0.04 9.51
CA VAL A 94 -1.52 -0.84 9.72
C VAL A 94 -1.97 -0.72 11.17
N THR A 95 -3.25 -0.42 11.36
CA THR A 95 -3.92 -0.35 12.67
C THR A 95 -3.76 -1.67 13.43
N GLU A 96 -3.71 -1.61 14.77
CA GLU A 96 -3.50 -2.83 15.56
C GLU A 96 -4.60 -3.88 15.36
N SER A 97 -5.85 -3.45 15.15
CA SER A 97 -6.99 -4.33 14.85
C SER A 97 -6.79 -5.13 13.57
N ASP A 98 -6.12 -4.54 12.56
CA ASP A 98 -6.08 -5.07 11.21
C ASP A 98 -4.76 -5.81 10.92
N ARG A 99 -3.76 -5.69 11.80
CA ARG A 99 -2.44 -6.33 11.64
C ARG A 99 -2.52 -7.84 11.45
N GLY A 100 -3.44 -8.50 12.16
CA GLY A 100 -3.65 -9.95 12.02
C GLY A 100 -4.17 -10.32 10.63
N GLU A 101 -5.19 -9.62 10.16
CA GLU A 101 -5.78 -9.82 8.84
C GLU A 101 -4.78 -9.46 7.72
N TYR A 102 -4.01 -8.39 7.91
CA TYR A 102 -2.95 -7.97 7.00
C TYR A 102 -1.88 -9.04 6.82
N GLN A 103 -1.34 -9.57 7.93
CA GLN A 103 -0.35 -10.65 7.89
C GLN A 103 -0.91 -11.91 7.23
N ALA A 104 -2.15 -12.29 7.57
CA ALA A 104 -2.80 -13.45 6.97
C ALA A 104 -3.00 -13.28 5.46
N THR A 105 -3.36 -12.08 5.01
CA THR A 105 -3.52 -11.77 3.58
C THR A 105 -2.17 -11.86 2.85
N TRP A 106 -1.10 -11.32 3.45
CA TRP A 106 0.26 -11.44 2.91
C TRP A 106 0.73 -12.89 2.81
N GLU A 107 0.57 -13.69 3.86
CA GLU A 107 0.96 -15.10 3.87
C GLU A 107 0.19 -15.91 2.82
N ASN A 108 -1.11 -15.62 2.66
CA ASN A 108 -1.95 -16.28 1.67
C ASN A 108 -1.51 -15.92 0.23
N TYR A 109 -1.22 -14.65 -0.03
CA TYR A 109 -0.62 -14.22 -1.30
C TYR A 109 0.73 -14.89 -1.54
N ARG A 110 1.67 -14.78 -0.59
CA ARG A 110 3.02 -15.32 -0.68
C ARG A 110 2.99 -16.82 -0.96
N LYS A 111 2.12 -17.58 -0.29
CA LYS A 111 1.97 -19.01 -0.52
C LYS A 111 1.56 -19.33 -1.96
N HIS A 112 0.60 -18.60 -2.51
CA HIS A 112 0.16 -18.80 -3.91
C HIS A 112 1.19 -18.33 -4.93
N ALA A 113 1.93 -17.26 -4.64
CA ALA A 113 2.98 -16.73 -5.50
C ALA A 113 4.32 -17.51 -5.40
N SER A 114 4.53 -18.29 -4.32
CA SER A 114 5.76 -19.07 -4.09
C SER A 114 5.62 -20.58 -4.33
N GLN A 115 4.39 -21.14 -4.36
CA GLN A 115 4.17 -22.57 -4.47
C GLN A 115 4.41 -23.15 -5.87
N ASP A 116 5.02 -24.35 -5.89
CA ASP A 116 5.01 -25.42 -6.91
C ASP A 116 3.61 -25.82 -7.43
N VAL A 117 2.54 -25.14 -7.02
CA VAL A 117 1.19 -25.35 -7.57
C VAL A 117 1.22 -25.05 -9.06
N TYR A 118 2.04 -24.11 -9.54
CA TYR A 118 2.16 -23.87 -10.98
C TYR A 118 2.73 -25.04 -11.78
N ASP A 119 3.53 -25.95 -11.21
CA ASP A 119 4.04 -27.13 -11.93
C ASP A 119 2.96 -28.20 -12.19
N ARG A 120 1.98 -28.34 -11.29
CA ARG A 120 0.82 -29.23 -11.54
C ARG A 120 -0.30 -28.57 -12.29
N THR A 121 -0.46 -27.26 -12.10
CA THR A 121 -1.60 -26.53 -12.66
C THR A 121 -1.26 -25.86 -13.98
N GLY A 122 0.01 -25.65 -14.33
CA GLY A 122 0.46 -25.12 -15.61
C GLY A 122 0.03 -26.00 -16.80
N ASP A 123 0.20 -27.32 -16.70
CA ASP A 123 -0.28 -28.27 -17.72
C ASP A 123 -1.82 -28.33 -17.78
N GLU A 124 -2.50 -28.29 -16.64
CA GLU A 124 -3.96 -28.24 -16.58
C GLU A 124 -4.54 -26.92 -17.12
N TRP A 125 -3.82 -25.81 -16.95
CA TRP A 125 -4.19 -24.47 -17.38
C TRP A 125 -3.87 -24.21 -18.84
N ALA A 126 -2.76 -24.74 -19.35
CA ALA A 126 -2.48 -24.78 -20.79
C ALA A 126 -3.61 -25.54 -21.50
N ARG A 127 -4.01 -26.69 -20.96
CA ARG A 127 -5.12 -27.49 -21.49
C ARG A 127 -6.49 -26.79 -21.39
N GLN A 128 -6.78 -26.10 -20.28
CA GLN A 128 -8.00 -25.30 -20.13
C GLN A 128 -8.02 -24.09 -21.08
N ALA A 129 -6.88 -23.43 -21.30
CA ALA A 129 -6.75 -22.33 -22.25
C ALA A 129 -6.93 -22.78 -23.71
N GLU A 130 -6.39 -23.96 -24.08
CA GLU A 130 -6.62 -24.59 -25.39
C GLU A 130 -8.09 -24.96 -25.62
N GLU A 131 -8.80 -25.34 -24.55
CA GLU A 131 -10.24 -25.62 -24.57
C GLU A 131 -11.11 -24.36 -24.45
N GLY A 132 -10.52 -23.15 -24.45
CA GLY A 132 -11.24 -21.89 -24.34
C GLY A 132 -11.87 -21.62 -22.97
N ARG A 133 -11.46 -22.35 -21.93
CA ARG A 133 -11.91 -22.14 -20.54
C ARG A 133 -11.08 -21.06 -19.85
N GLU A 134 -11.74 -20.28 -18.99
CA GLU A 134 -11.09 -19.21 -18.22
C GLU A 134 -10.08 -19.78 -17.23
N VAL A 135 -8.79 -19.43 -17.38
CA VAL A 135 -7.72 -19.91 -16.50
C VAL A 135 -7.81 -19.17 -15.15
N PRO A 136 -8.07 -19.86 -14.02
CA PRO A 136 -8.39 -19.19 -12.75
C PRO A 136 -7.20 -18.51 -12.05
N SER A 137 -5.95 -18.81 -12.42
CA SER A 137 -4.77 -18.45 -11.64
C SER A 137 -4.54 -16.94 -11.54
N GLY A 138 -4.60 -16.23 -12.68
CA GLY A 138 -4.37 -14.79 -12.74
C GLY A 138 -5.42 -14.02 -11.95
N LYS A 139 -6.69 -14.46 -12.00
CA LYS A 139 -7.79 -13.86 -11.24
C LYS A 139 -7.62 -14.05 -9.73
N ILE A 140 -7.22 -15.24 -9.30
CA ILE A 140 -6.98 -15.53 -7.87
C ILE A 140 -5.80 -14.72 -7.33
N ILE A 141 -4.72 -14.56 -8.10
CA ILE A 141 -3.58 -13.73 -7.69
C ILE A 141 -3.98 -12.25 -7.67
N GLU A 142 -4.69 -11.77 -8.68
CA GLU A 142 -5.25 -10.41 -8.75
C GLU A 142 -6.13 -10.09 -7.55
N GLU A 143 -7.08 -10.97 -7.20
CA GLU A 143 -7.94 -10.83 -6.01
C GLU A 143 -7.12 -10.73 -4.71
N LYS A 144 -6.06 -11.53 -4.57
CA LYS A 144 -5.17 -11.49 -3.39
C LYS A 144 -4.35 -10.21 -3.34
N ILE A 145 -3.89 -9.71 -4.49
CA ILE A 145 -3.22 -8.41 -4.57
C ILE A 145 -4.19 -7.30 -4.14
N HIS A 146 -5.42 -7.29 -4.66
CA HIS A 146 -6.43 -6.30 -4.25
C HIS A 146 -6.78 -6.38 -2.76
N ALA A 147 -6.86 -7.59 -2.19
CA ALA A 147 -7.08 -7.78 -0.77
C ALA A 147 -5.93 -7.22 0.10
N LEU A 148 -4.69 -7.18 -0.41
CA LEU A 148 -3.56 -6.50 0.24
C LEU A 148 -3.63 -4.98 0.05
N LEU A 149 -4.02 -4.52 -1.14
CA LEU A 149 -4.06 -3.10 -1.46
C LEU A 149 -5.22 -2.36 -0.77
N ARG A 150 -6.31 -3.04 -0.36
CA ARG A 150 -7.41 -2.39 0.39
C ARG A 150 -6.95 -1.71 1.68
N PHE A 151 -5.88 -2.21 2.32
CA PHE A 151 -5.32 -1.60 3.54
C PHE A 151 -4.67 -0.23 3.29
N THR A 152 -4.51 0.17 2.03
CA THR A 152 -4.00 1.48 1.63
C THR A 152 -5.11 2.49 1.30
N GLU A 153 -6.37 2.12 1.49
CA GLU A 153 -7.57 2.94 1.25
C GLU A 153 -8.17 3.50 2.55
N THR A 154 -7.81 2.91 3.70
CA THR A 154 -8.04 3.45 5.05
C THR A 154 -7.02 4.53 5.39
#